data_AF-A0AAN1VRY5-F1
#
_entry.id   AF-A0AAN1VRY5-F1
#
_cell.length_a   1.000
_cell.length_b   1.000
_cell.length_c   1.000
_cell.angle_alpha   90.00
_cell.angle_beta   90.00
_cell.angle_gamma   90.00
#
_symmetry.space_group_name_H-M   'P 1'
#
loop_
_entity.id
_entity.type
_entity.pdbx_description
1 polymer ?
#
loop_
_entity_poly.entity_id
_entity_poly.type
_entity_poly.pdbx_seq_one_letter_code
_entity_poly.pdbx_strand_id
1 'polypeptide(L)'
;MNQSTKIENVINYVKAHDIDFTHSKYVLYGRTGATNASLFLFGGLGALSMKQYIMVLGENYLTLILLSMSGDFKESFTTISYDDIFDISFKKGLITNLFIFHTDNEKIKIRCNKKVIGMHWQSTNMDSCLNHPAIAKYV
;
A
#
# COMPACT_ATOMS: atom_id res chain seq x y z
N MET A 1 -11.58 -3.70 16.28
CA MET A 1 -10.34 -3.09 15.76
C MET A 1 -9.38 -4.23 15.44
N ASN A 2 -8.89 -4.34 14.20
CA ASN A 2 -8.03 -5.45 13.82
C ASN A 2 -6.65 -5.29 14.49
N GLN A 3 -6.17 -6.34 15.17
CA GLN A 3 -4.86 -6.32 15.82
C GLN A 3 -3.73 -6.33 14.78
N SER A 4 -3.92 -7.01 13.65
CA SER A 4 -2.92 -7.17 12.58
C SER A 4 -2.40 -5.83 12.06
N THR A 5 -3.25 -4.80 12.03
CA THR A 5 -2.90 -3.47 11.49
C THR A 5 -2.25 -2.54 12.51
N LYS A 6 -1.97 -3.00 13.72
CA LYS A 6 -1.07 -2.30 14.64
C LYS A 6 0.34 -2.30 14.06
N ILE A 7 1.04 -1.17 14.14
CA ILE A 7 2.36 -1.04 13.52
C ILE A 7 3.36 -2.08 14.03
N GLU A 8 3.30 -2.44 15.32
CA GLU A 8 4.12 -3.49 15.91
C GLU A 8 3.89 -4.85 15.25
N ASN A 9 2.63 -5.20 14.98
CA ASN A 9 2.28 -6.46 14.32
C ASN A 9 2.68 -6.47 12.84
N VAL A 10 2.59 -5.32 12.16
CA VAL A 10 3.14 -5.16 10.81
C VAL A 10 4.66 -5.38 10.81
N ILE A 11 5.39 -4.77 11.73
CA ILE A 11 6.85 -4.92 11.81
C ILE A 11 7.22 -6.38 12.11
N ASN A 12 6.48 -7.04 13.01
CA ASN A 12 6.70 -8.45 13.31
C ASN A 12 6.45 -9.33 12.07
N TYR A 13 5.39 -9.05 11.31
CA TYR A 13 5.10 -9.77 10.06
C TYR A 13 6.22 -9.58 9.04
N VAL A 14 6.67 -8.34 8.83
CA VAL A 14 7.77 -7.99 7.92
C VAL A 14 9.05 -8.75 8.27
N LYS A 15 9.43 -8.77 9.55
CA LYS A 15 10.61 -9.50 10.03
C LYS A 15 10.47 -11.01 9.87
N ALA A 16 9.29 -11.56 10.16
CA ALA A 16 9.04 -13.00 10.08
C ALA A 16 9.09 -13.53 8.63
N HIS A 17 8.86 -12.68 7.64
CA HIS A 17 8.84 -13.03 6.22
C HIS A 17 10.03 -12.47 5.44
N ASP A 18 11.06 -11.94 6.13
CA ASP A 18 12.27 -11.36 5.51
C ASP A 18 11.96 -10.31 4.42
N ILE A 19 10.94 -9.48 4.68
CA ILE A 19 10.53 -8.42 3.76
C ILE A 19 11.51 -7.25 3.88
N ASP A 20 11.99 -6.74 2.75
CA ASP A 20 12.82 -5.53 2.69
C ASP A 20 12.15 -4.37 3.42
N PHE A 21 12.81 -3.88 4.46
CA PHE A 21 12.26 -2.92 5.40
C PHE A 21 13.36 -2.09 6.02
N THR A 22 13.20 -0.78 5.93
CA THR A 22 14.13 0.20 6.48
C THR A 22 13.63 0.77 7.80
N HIS A 23 12.38 1.24 7.85
CA HIS A 23 11.80 1.83 9.04
C HIS A 23 10.27 1.83 9.02
N SER A 24 9.66 1.75 10.20
CA SER A 24 8.20 1.76 10.40
C SER A 24 7.49 3.02 9.88
N LYS A 25 8.22 4.11 9.62
CA LYS A 25 7.66 5.36 9.08
C LYS A 25 7.40 5.28 7.58
N TYR A 26 7.96 4.27 6.92
CA TYR A 26 7.83 4.00 5.49
C TYR A 26 6.76 2.94 5.19
N VAL A 27 5.79 2.82 6.09
CA VAL A 27 4.66 1.88 6.00
C VAL A 27 3.37 2.67 5.83
N LEU A 28 2.54 2.26 4.87
CA LEU A 28 1.22 2.83 4.62
C LEU A 28 0.16 1.75 4.45
N TYR A 29 -1.05 2.02 4.95
CA TYR A 29 -2.24 1.31 4.53
C TYR A 29 -2.77 1.90 3.22
N GLY A 30 -3.06 1.03 2.26
CA GLY A 30 -3.58 1.38 0.95
C GLY A 30 -4.58 0.38 0.41
N ARG A 31 -5.28 0.76 -0.65
CA ARG A 31 -6.23 -0.13 -1.36
C ARG A 31 -6.18 0.08 -2.86
N THR A 32 -6.40 -0.98 -3.63
CA THR A 32 -6.69 -0.85 -5.06
C THR A 32 -8.14 -0.44 -5.27
N GLY A 33 -8.41 0.21 -6.41
CA GLY A 33 -9.78 0.45 -6.85
C GLY A 33 -10.47 -0.83 -7.29
N ALA A 34 -11.80 -0.83 -7.33
CA ALA A 34 -12.54 -1.85 -8.06
C ALA A 34 -12.13 -1.82 -9.53
N THR A 35 -11.88 -2.98 -10.14
CA THR A 35 -11.55 -3.05 -11.56
C THR A 35 -12.79 -2.73 -12.39
N ASN A 36 -12.62 -2.16 -13.59
CA ASN A 36 -13.75 -1.89 -14.48
C ASN A 36 -14.56 -3.17 -14.77
N ALA A 37 -13.87 -4.31 -14.93
CA ALA A 37 -14.51 -5.61 -15.08
C ALA A 37 -15.38 -5.98 -13.88
N SER A 38 -14.88 -5.80 -12.65
CA SER A 38 -15.67 -6.09 -11.44
C SER A 38 -16.88 -5.16 -11.27
N LEU A 39 -16.75 -3.88 -11.61
CA LEU A 39 -17.84 -2.91 -11.57
C LEU A 39 -18.91 -3.24 -12.62
N PHE A 40 -18.48 -3.68 -13.81
CA PHE A 40 -19.38 -4.11 -14.88
C PHE A 40 -20.14 -5.40 -14.53
N LEU A 41 -19.44 -6.41 -14.00
CA LEU A 41 -20.03 -7.71 -13.69
C LEU A 41 -20.90 -7.71 -12.43
N PHE A 42 -20.52 -6.93 -11.41
CA PHE A 42 -21.11 -7.01 -10.08
C PHE A 42 -21.75 -5.69 -9.61
N GLY A 43 -21.79 -4.65 -10.46
CA GLY A 43 -22.37 -3.35 -10.12
C GLY A 43 -21.78 -2.78 -8.83
N GLY A 44 -22.65 -2.41 -7.88
CA GLY A 44 -22.26 -1.90 -6.56
C GLY A 44 -21.47 -2.91 -5.70
N LEU A 45 -21.60 -4.21 -5.96
CA LEU A 45 -20.80 -5.26 -5.31
C LEU A 45 -19.39 -5.37 -5.90
N GLY A 46 -19.10 -4.66 -6.99
CA GLY A 46 -17.74 -4.54 -7.53
C GLY A 46 -16.74 -3.99 -6.51
N ALA A 47 -17.21 -3.25 -5.50
CA ALA A 47 -16.40 -2.82 -4.36
C ALA A 47 -15.78 -3.97 -3.54
N LEU A 48 -16.37 -5.18 -3.58
CA LEU A 48 -15.80 -6.38 -2.93
C LEU A 48 -14.52 -6.88 -3.61
N SER A 49 -14.26 -6.47 -4.85
CA SER A 49 -13.02 -6.78 -5.55
C SER A 49 -11.83 -5.91 -5.12
N MET A 50 -12.08 -4.86 -4.33
CA MET A 50 -11.04 -3.98 -3.82
C MET A 50 -10.11 -4.76 -2.89
N LYS A 51 -8.83 -4.75 -3.21
CA LYS A 51 -7.81 -5.36 -2.34
C LYS A 51 -7.24 -4.30 -1.43
N GLN A 52 -7.03 -4.67 -0.17
CA GLN A 52 -6.44 -3.83 0.87
C GLN A 52 -5.02 -4.32 1.15
N TYR A 53 -4.10 -3.40 1.39
CA TYR A 53 -2.69 -3.71 1.54
C TYR A 53 -2.07 -2.92 2.67
N ILE A 54 -1.09 -3.54 3.33
CA ILE A 54 0.01 -2.80 3.94
C ILE A 54 1.11 -2.66 2.89
N MET A 55 1.36 -1.42 2.49
CA MET A 55 2.45 -1.01 1.62
C MET A 55 3.68 -0.72 2.47
N VAL A 56 4.78 -1.42 2.18
CA VAL A 56 6.08 -1.25 2.81
C VAL A 56 7.05 -0.75 1.75
N LEU A 57 7.60 0.44 1.97
CA LEU A 57 8.67 0.99 1.14
C LEU A 57 10.00 0.59 1.79
N GLY A 58 10.61 -0.46 1.26
CA GLY A 58 11.95 -0.92 1.61
C GLY A 58 13.02 -0.11 0.90
N GLU A 59 14.28 -0.51 1.06
CA GLU A 59 15.43 0.17 0.42
C GLU A 59 15.44 -0.05 -1.09
N ASN A 60 15.20 -1.29 -1.51
CA ASN A 60 15.28 -1.73 -2.90
C ASN A 60 13.92 -2.16 -3.48
N TYR A 61 12.96 -2.48 -2.60
CA TYR A 61 11.69 -3.06 -3.00
C TYR A 61 10.47 -2.32 -2.42
N LEU A 62 9.41 -2.28 -3.23
CA LEU A 62 8.05 -2.01 -2.80
C LEU A 62 7.38 -3.35 -2.47
N THR A 63 6.92 -3.54 -1.22
CA THR A 63 6.15 -4.72 -0.84
C THR A 63 4.70 -4.37 -0.50
N LEU A 64 3.76 -5.14 -1.03
CA LEU A 64 2.32 -5.04 -0.81
C LEU A 64 1.83 -6.30 -0.10
N ILE A 65 1.66 -6.22 1.23
CA ILE A 65 1.14 -7.30 2.05
C ILE A 65 -0.39 -7.28 1.96
N LEU A 66 -0.99 -8.34 1.42
CA LEU A 66 -2.43 -8.40 1.21
C LEU A 66 -3.17 -8.59 2.54
N LEU A 67 -4.24 -7.82 2.72
CA LEU A 67 -5.15 -7.94 3.85
C LEU A 67 -6.47 -8.59 3.44
N SER A 68 -7.09 -9.29 4.39
CA SER A 68 -8.50 -9.67 4.32
C SER A 68 -9.41 -8.44 4.46
N MET A 69 -10.71 -8.61 4.16
CA MET A 69 -11.68 -7.54 4.38
C MET A 69 -11.81 -7.14 5.86
N SER A 70 -11.53 -8.07 6.79
CA SER A 70 -11.49 -7.79 8.22
C SER A 70 -10.19 -7.08 8.63
N GLY A 71 -9.17 -7.02 7.76
CA GLY A 71 -7.88 -6.39 8.02
C GLY A 71 -6.78 -7.35 8.50
N ASP A 72 -6.99 -8.66 8.40
CA ASP A 72 -6.00 -9.68 8.79
C ASP A 72 -4.98 -9.89 7.68
N PHE A 73 -3.73 -10.19 8.02
CA PHE A 73 -2.73 -10.57 7.03
C PHE A 73 -3.16 -11.84 6.30
N LYS A 74 -3.13 -11.80 4.97
CA LYS A 74 -3.17 -13.02 4.16
C LYS A 74 -1.74 -13.54 3.98
N GLU A 75 -1.60 -14.83 3.74
CA GLU A 75 -0.29 -15.48 3.51
C GLU A 75 0.38 -15.05 2.18
N SER A 76 -0.23 -14.14 1.42
CA SER A 76 0.30 -13.66 0.15
C SER A 76 0.73 -12.19 0.26
N PHE A 77 1.97 -11.89 -0.13
CA PHE A 77 2.44 -10.54 -0.41
C PHE A 77 3.07 -10.47 -1.81
N THR A 78 3.10 -9.28 -2.39
CA THR A 78 3.75 -9.02 -3.67
C THR A 78 4.90 -8.06 -3.45
N THR A 79 6.07 -8.39 -3.99
CA THR A 79 7.28 -7.56 -3.90
C THR A 79 7.68 -7.15 -5.31
N ILE A 80 8.04 -5.88 -5.49
CA ILE A 80 8.38 -5.28 -6.78
C ILE A 80 9.70 -4.54 -6.59
N SER A 81 10.70 -4.84 -7.43
CA SER A 81 11.96 -4.10 -7.42
C SER A 81 11.74 -2.67 -7.88
N TYR A 82 12.40 -1.69 -7.28
CA TYR A 82 12.38 -0.33 -7.82
C TYR A 82 13.03 -0.24 -9.21
N ASP A 83 13.89 -1.19 -9.59
CA ASP A 83 14.45 -1.27 -10.94
C ASP A 83 13.40 -1.64 -11.99
N ASP A 84 12.32 -2.34 -11.59
CA ASP A 84 11.19 -2.68 -12.46
C ASP A 84 10.15 -1.54 -12.55
N ILE A 85 10.37 -0.44 -11.81
CA ILE A 85 9.48 0.72 -11.76
C ILE A 85 10.15 1.88 -12.50
N PHE A 86 9.66 2.17 -13.71
CA PHE A 86 10.23 3.25 -14.51
C PHE A 86 9.67 4.65 -14.17
N ASP A 87 8.48 4.72 -13.57
CA ASP A 87 7.86 5.99 -13.14
C ASP A 87 6.98 5.81 -11.89
N ILE A 88 6.94 6.82 -11.04
CA ILE A 88 6.08 6.88 -9.85
C ILE A 88 5.33 8.21 -9.85
N SER A 89 4.03 8.16 -10.07
CA SER A 89 3.16 9.35 -10.02
C SER A 89 2.43 9.43 -8.69
N PHE A 90 2.45 10.62 -8.07
CA PHE A 90 1.68 10.92 -6.85
C PHE A 90 0.59 11.96 -7.11
N LYS A 91 -0.62 11.69 -6.63
CA LYS A 91 -1.74 12.65 -6.65
C LYS A 91 -2.29 12.85 -5.24
N LYS A 92 -2.11 14.07 -4.72
CA LYS A 92 -2.69 14.49 -3.44
C LYS A 92 -4.18 14.79 -3.61
N GLY A 93 -5.03 14.08 -2.87
CA GLY A 93 -6.45 14.38 -2.79
C GLY A 93 -6.83 15.05 -1.47
N LEU A 94 -8.11 15.41 -1.29
CA LEU A 94 -8.61 15.95 -0.03
C LEU A 94 -8.60 14.89 1.08
N ILE A 95 -9.18 13.71 0.79
CA ILE A 95 -9.37 12.60 1.75
C ILE A 95 -8.37 11.45 1.50
N THR A 96 -8.04 11.21 0.23
CA THR A 96 -7.25 10.05 -0.21
C THR A 96 -6.17 10.51 -1.16
N ASN A 97 -4.95 10.05 -0.93
CA ASN A 97 -3.82 10.22 -1.84
C ASN A 97 -3.72 9.00 -2.75
N LEU A 98 -3.20 9.16 -3.95
CA LEU A 98 -3.03 8.09 -4.93
C LEU A 98 -1.56 7.99 -5.32
N PHE A 99 -0.98 6.83 -5.07
CA PHE A 99 0.30 6.41 -5.64
C PHE A 99 0.03 5.59 -6.89
N ILE A 100 0.77 5.85 -7.95
CA ILE A 100 0.72 5.11 -9.21
C ILE A 100 2.14 4.66 -9.53
N PHE A 101 2.39 3.37 -9.46
CA PHE A 101 3.66 2.76 -9.84
C PHE A 101 3.53 2.23 -11.26
N HIS A 102 4.41 2.67 -12.14
CA HIS A 102 4.44 2.26 -13.54
C HIS A 102 5.53 1.21 -13.72
N THR A 103 5.13 -0.01 -14.05
CA THR A 103 6.02 -1.11 -14.44
C THR A 103 5.82 -1.43 -15.92
N ASP A 104 6.73 -2.20 -16.51
CA ASP A 104 6.62 -2.62 -17.91
C ASP A 104 5.33 -3.38 -18.21
N ASN A 105 4.82 -4.12 -17.21
CA ASN A 105 3.64 -4.97 -17.36
C ASN A 105 2.33 -4.22 -17.07
N GLU A 106 2.31 -3.36 -16.04
CA GLU A 106 1.07 -2.73 -15.60
C GLU A 106 1.24 -1.44 -14.79
N LYS A 107 0.10 -0.78 -14.53
CA LYS A 107 0.02 0.40 -13.66
C LYS A 107 -0.64 0.03 -12.34
N ILE A 108 0.14 0.02 -11.27
CA ILE A 108 -0.34 -0.34 -9.94
C ILE A 108 -0.79 0.93 -9.22
N LYS A 109 -2.10 1.02 -8.97
CA LYS A 109 -2.75 2.19 -8.36
C LYS A 109 -3.12 1.90 -6.91
N ILE A 110 -2.40 2.50 -5.97
CA ILE A 110 -2.65 2.35 -4.53
C ILE A 110 -3.22 3.64 -3.96
N ARG A 111 -4.48 3.57 -3.54
CA ARG A 111 -5.19 4.67 -2.85
C ARG A 111 -4.93 4.58 -1.35
N CYS A 112 -4.27 5.59 -0.80
CA CYS A 112 -3.96 5.68 0.63
C CYS A 112 -4.81 6.78 1.27
N ASN A 113 -5.70 6.42 2.19
CA ASN A 113 -6.43 7.41 2.97
C ASN A 113 -5.46 8.19 3.86
N LYS A 114 -5.65 9.50 4.01
CA LYS A 114 -4.80 10.32 4.89
C LYS A 114 -4.93 9.95 6.36
N LYS A 115 -6.11 9.48 6.77
CA LYS A 115 -6.41 8.99 8.11
C LYS A 115 -7.20 7.70 8.02
N VAL A 116 -6.92 6.76 8.91
CA VAL A 116 -7.63 5.48 9.03
C VAL A 116 -7.90 5.22 10.50
N ILE A 117 -9.16 4.93 10.84
CA ILE A 117 -9.57 4.66 12.22
C ILE A 117 -8.83 3.43 12.73
N GLY A 118 -8.17 3.53 13.89
CA GLY A 118 -7.37 2.47 14.48
C GLY A 118 -5.94 2.34 13.93
N MET A 119 -5.55 3.16 12.93
CA MET A 119 -4.18 3.22 12.40
C MET A 119 -3.65 4.65 12.49
N HIS A 120 -3.41 5.13 13.71
CA HIS A 120 -2.92 6.50 13.94
C HIS A 120 -1.58 6.81 13.27
N TRP A 121 -0.76 5.79 13.02
CA TRP A 121 0.50 5.89 12.30
C TRP A 121 0.31 6.30 10.83
N GLN A 122 -0.85 6.04 10.21
CA GLN A 122 -1.10 6.31 8.79
C GLN A 122 -0.85 7.77 8.41
N SER A 123 -1.36 8.71 9.21
CA SER A 123 -1.23 10.13 8.90
C SER A 123 0.20 10.61 9.03
N THR A 124 0.92 10.15 10.07
CA THR A 124 2.30 10.52 10.35
C THR A 124 3.26 9.92 9.30
N ASN A 125 2.98 8.68 8.87
CA ASN A 125 3.80 7.98 7.91
C ASN A 125 3.62 8.50 6.48
N MET A 126 2.49 9.12 6.15
CA MET A 126 2.23 9.65 4.80
C MET A 126 3.34 10.59 4.34
N ASP A 127 3.69 11.58 5.16
CA ASP A 127 4.73 12.55 4.81
C ASP A 127 6.12 11.89 4.78
N SER A 128 6.37 10.93 5.68
CA SER A 128 7.62 10.17 5.68
C SER A 128 7.79 9.35 4.39
N CYS A 129 6.72 8.71 3.90
CA CYS A 129 6.74 7.93 2.67
C CYS A 129 6.97 8.77 1.41
N LEU A 130 6.45 10.00 1.36
CA LEU A 130 6.72 10.92 0.26
C LEU A 130 8.19 11.35 0.21
N ASN A 131 8.85 11.39 1.37
CA ASN A 131 10.28 11.68 1.50
C ASN A 131 11.17 10.43 1.39
N HIS A 132 10.60 9.25 1.10
CA HIS A 132 11.39 8.05 0.88
C HIS A 132 12.24 8.22 -0.39
N PRO A 133 13.54 7.86 -0.42
CA PRO A 133 14.41 8.09 -1.58
C PRO A 133 13.87 7.54 -2.90
N ALA A 134 13.22 6.37 -2.85
CA ALA A 134 12.60 5.77 -4.04
C ALA A 134 11.40 6.58 -4.58
N ILE A 135 10.71 7.35 -3.73
CA ILE A 135 9.54 8.15 -4.09
C ILE A 135 9.93 9.59 -4.41
N ALA A 136 10.76 10.21 -3.57
CA ALA A 136 11.11 11.62 -3.61
C ALA A 136 11.77 12.06 -4.92
N LYS A 137 12.38 11.13 -5.67
CA LYS A 137 12.95 11.44 -7.00
C LYS A 137 11.89 11.65 -8.10
N TYR A 138 10.61 11.35 -7.83
CA TYR A 138 9.51 11.45 -8.80
C TYR A 138 8.38 12.42 -8.40
N VAL A 139 8.33 12.85 -7.14
CA VAL A 139 7.21 13.64 -6.57
C VAL A 139 7.58 15.10 -6.34
#